data_AF-A0A1V5AX36-F1
#
_entry.id   AF-A0A1V5AX36-F1
#
_cell.length_a   1.000
_cell.length_b   1.000
_cell.length_c   1.000
_cell.angle_alpha   90.00
_cell.angle_beta   90.00
_cell.angle_gamma   90.00
#
_symmetry.space_group_name_H-M   'P 1'
#
loop_
_entity.id
_entity.type
_entity.pdbx_description
1 polymer ?
#
loop_
_entity_poly.entity_id
_entity_poly.type
_entity_poly.pdbx_seq_one_letter_code
_entity_poly.pdbx_strand_id
1 'polypeptide(L)'
;MIIGQQVSTKSGPIDLLGIDKSGNTVIIEIKRGELPREALAQAIDYASDVAEWTVEKLREVCSEYLKEVFEDAFNEAFPDIDLESVNLNSTQRIVLVGFSIESSLERMIEWLSDSYGVNVNAIVLCYVKTTAGDELLMKTSIISEEMEQERSRKQKKFEIPMSDDPGNYDIPLLKQLLHDYLSRDKVTNRRMRDILIPALIRNKVVSREQLKKAFVEFDPNYDESKVGYYLTLISSQLGMKKNDFLRQVVVYDYPRHLWEKDNFSIRPECRELVKEVLESLNEKR
;
A
#
# COMPACT_ATOMS: atom_id res chain seq x y z
N MET A 1 -9.52 6.96 -4.55
CA MET A 1 -9.79 6.54 -5.95
C MET A 1 -11.08 5.74 -5.97
N ILE A 2 -11.99 5.98 -6.93
CA ILE A 2 -13.14 5.11 -7.16
C ILE A 2 -12.71 4.01 -8.12
N ILE A 3 -13.00 2.76 -7.76
CA ILE A 3 -12.56 1.57 -8.51
C ILE A 3 -13.74 0.78 -9.08
N GLY A 4 -14.97 1.10 -8.70
CA GLY A 4 -16.14 0.41 -9.21
C GLY A 4 -17.44 1.13 -8.89
N GLN A 5 -18.44 0.88 -9.72
CA GLN A 5 -19.80 1.38 -9.57
C GLN A 5 -20.78 0.22 -9.76
N GLN A 6 -21.81 0.13 -8.92
CA GLN A 6 -22.78 -0.98 -8.94
C GLN A 6 -22.09 -2.36 -8.88
N VAL A 7 -21.12 -2.49 -7.98
CA VAL A 7 -20.27 -3.69 -7.90
C VAL A 7 -21.03 -4.82 -7.20
N SER A 8 -21.22 -5.94 -7.89
CA SER A 8 -21.96 -7.09 -7.37
C SER A 8 -21.26 -7.73 -6.16
N THR A 9 -21.99 -7.87 -5.06
CA THR A 9 -21.62 -8.65 -3.87
C THR A 9 -22.60 -9.79 -3.64
N LYS A 10 -22.34 -10.64 -2.65
CA LYS A 10 -23.31 -11.66 -2.19
C LYS A 10 -24.65 -11.07 -1.72
N SER A 11 -24.64 -9.81 -1.29
CA SER A 11 -25.75 -9.15 -0.59
C SER A 11 -26.44 -8.07 -1.44
N GLY A 12 -25.94 -7.83 -2.65
CA GLY A 12 -26.46 -6.85 -3.60
C GLY A 12 -25.37 -5.98 -4.23
N PRO A 13 -25.73 -5.06 -5.14
CA PRO A 13 -24.75 -4.17 -5.74
C PRO A 13 -24.35 -3.06 -4.77
N ILE A 14 -23.04 -2.85 -4.58
CA ILE A 14 -22.51 -1.67 -3.90
C ILE A 14 -22.66 -0.48 -4.84
N ASP A 15 -23.18 0.65 -4.35
CA ASP A 15 -23.32 1.85 -5.17
C ASP A 15 -21.99 2.33 -5.76
N LEU A 16 -21.00 2.59 -4.90
CA LEU A 16 -19.62 2.88 -5.31
C LEU A 16 -18.62 2.17 -4.39
N LEU A 17 -17.59 1.61 -5.01
CA LEU A 17 -16.44 1.03 -4.34
C LEU A 17 -15.19 1.85 -4.65
N GLY A 18 -14.44 2.20 -3.62
CA GLY A 18 -13.19 2.93 -3.75
C GLY A 18 -12.03 2.26 -3.02
N ILE A 19 -10.84 2.78 -3.29
CA ILE A 19 -9.63 2.50 -2.53
C ILE A 19 -9.02 3.83 -2.07
N ASP A 20 -8.67 3.89 -0.79
CA ASP A 20 -7.96 5.02 -0.21
C ASP A 20 -6.44 4.91 -0.43
N LYS A 21 -5.75 5.99 -0.07
CA LYS A 21 -4.31 6.12 -0.24
C LYS A 21 -3.50 5.09 0.58
N SER A 22 -4.10 4.49 1.60
CA SER A 22 -3.48 3.46 2.44
C SER A 22 -3.83 2.04 2.00
N GLY A 23 -4.53 1.88 0.87
CA GLY A 23 -4.95 0.58 0.33
C GLY A 23 -6.22 0.02 0.96
N ASN A 24 -6.90 0.78 1.82
CA ASN A 24 -8.15 0.33 2.41
C ASN A 24 -9.29 0.47 1.41
N THR A 25 -10.22 -0.47 1.42
CA THR A 25 -11.42 -0.39 0.58
C THR A 25 -12.43 0.56 1.22
N VAL A 26 -13.09 1.35 0.40
CA VAL A 26 -14.08 2.36 0.80
C VAL A 26 -15.40 2.00 0.16
N ILE A 27 -16.36 1.54 0.96
CA ILE A 27 -17.71 1.21 0.56
C ILE A 27 -18.54 2.48 0.71
N ILE A 28 -19.12 2.97 -0.38
CA ILE A 28 -19.94 4.17 -0.38
C ILE A 28 -21.36 3.78 -0.77
N GLU A 29 -22.30 4.01 0.15
CA GLU A 29 -23.72 3.74 -0.02
C GLU A 29 -24.49 5.06 -0.13
N ILE A 30 -25.32 5.23 -1.18
CA ILE A 30 -25.96 6.50 -1.49
C ILE A 30 -27.48 6.36 -1.39
N LYS A 31 -28.11 7.22 -0.59
CA LYS A 31 -29.58 7.38 -0.57
C LYS A 31 -29.98 8.74 -1.11
N ARG A 32 -31.05 8.76 -1.92
CA ARG A 32 -31.59 9.98 -2.54
C ARG A 32 -32.31 10.93 -1.56
N GLY A 33 -32.48 10.53 -0.31
CA GLY A 33 -33.21 11.28 0.70
C GLY A 33 -32.57 11.09 2.08
N GLU A 34 -33.40 10.81 3.07
CA GLU A 34 -32.92 10.45 4.40
C GLU A 34 -32.11 9.15 4.38
N LEU A 35 -31.03 9.10 5.15
CA LEU A 35 -30.28 7.88 5.44
C LEU A 35 -31.02 7.12 6.56
N PRO A 36 -31.71 6.01 6.24
CA PRO A 36 -32.36 5.20 7.25
C PRO A 36 -31.33 4.30 7.93
N ARG A 37 -31.62 3.84 9.14
CA ARG A 37 -30.76 2.87 9.86
C ARG A 37 -30.42 1.62 9.04
N GLU A 38 -31.29 1.18 8.15
CA GLU A 38 -31.08 0.00 7.29
C GLU A 38 -29.90 0.20 6.32
N ALA A 39 -29.56 1.44 5.96
CA ALA A 39 -28.40 1.74 5.12
C ALA A 39 -27.09 1.31 5.80
N LEU A 40 -27.00 1.41 7.12
CA LEU A 40 -25.84 0.92 7.86
C LEU A 40 -25.74 -0.61 7.79
N ALA A 41 -26.86 -1.32 7.95
CA ALA A 41 -26.87 -2.77 7.84
C ALA A 41 -26.42 -3.24 6.45
N GLN A 42 -26.93 -2.59 5.39
CA GLN A 42 -26.51 -2.85 4.01
C GLN A 42 -25.01 -2.62 3.83
N ALA A 43 -24.50 -1.47 4.28
CA ALA A 43 -23.09 -1.15 4.12
C ALA A 43 -22.15 -2.05 4.94
N ILE A 44 -22.57 -2.51 6.12
CA ILE A 44 -21.83 -3.51 6.91
C ILE A 44 -21.79 -4.86 6.19
N ASP A 45 -22.92 -5.27 5.60
CA ASP A 45 -23.02 -6.52 4.84
C ASP A 45 -22.07 -6.49 3.62
N TYR A 46 -22.08 -5.38 2.86
CA TYR A 46 -21.13 -5.14 1.78
C TYR A 46 -19.68 -5.14 2.24
N ALA A 47 -19.37 -4.45 3.35
CA ALA A 47 -18.02 -4.44 3.91
C ALA A 47 -17.58 -5.85 4.33
N SER A 48 -18.48 -6.66 4.86
CA SER A 48 -18.18 -8.05 5.25
C SER A 48 -17.84 -8.93 4.04
N ASP A 49 -18.55 -8.78 2.91
CA ASP A 49 -18.22 -9.53 1.70
C ASP A 49 -16.90 -9.03 1.08
N VAL A 50 -16.71 -7.71 0.99
CA VAL A 50 -15.48 -7.10 0.45
C VAL A 50 -14.26 -7.47 1.29
N ALA A 51 -14.41 -7.65 2.61
CA ALA A 51 -13.32 -8.10 3.47
C ALA A 51 -12.76 -9.48 3.09
N GLU A 52 -13.57 -10.34 2.47
CA GLU A 52 -13.13 -11.66 1.98
C GLU A 52 -12.49 -11.60 0.58
N TRP A 53 -12.49 -10.44 -0.10
CA TRP A 53 -11.99 -10.34 -1.46
C TRP A 53 -10.47 -10.37 -1.52
N THR A 54 -9.96 -11.10 -2.50
CA THR A 54 -8.53 -11.12 -2.82
C THR A 54 -8.11 -9.84 -3.53
N VAL A 55 -6.82 -9.56 -3.51
CA VAL A 55 -6.24 -8.43 -4.23
C VAL A 55 -6.51 -8.55 -5.74
N GLU A 56 -6.47 -9.76 -6.28
CA GLU A 56 -6.75 -10.06 -7.69
C GLU A 56 -8.17 -9.65 -8.06
N LYS A 57 -9.16 -9.96 -7.21
CA LYS A 57 -10.55 -9.56 -7.43
C LYS A 57 -10.72 -8.03 -7.41
N LEU A 58 -10.02 -7.34 -6.51
CA LEU A 58 -10.06 -5.87 -6.48
C LEU A 58 -9.44 -5.25 -7.75
N ARG A 59 -8.35 -5.84 -8.25
CA ARG A 59 -7.74 -5.42 -9.51
C ARG A 59 -8.66 -5.64 -10.70
N GLU A 60 -9.36 -6.77 -10.73
CA GLU A 60 -10.34 -7.09 -11.78
C GLU A 60 -11.46 -6.05 -11.82
N VAL A 61 -12.10 -5.79 -10.67
CA VAL A 61 -13.16 -4.76 -10.55
C VAL A 61 -12.65 -3.39 -11.01
N CYS A 62 -11.45 -3.00 -10.58
CA CYS A 62 -10.84 -1.74 -10.99
C CYS A 62 -10.59 -1.66 -12.50
N SER A 63 -10.06 -2.73 -13.08
CA SER A 63 -9.72 -2.79 -14.52
C SER A 63 -10.97 -2.76 -15.39
N GLU A 64 -12.05 -3.42 -14.95
CA GLU A 64 -13.35 -3.37 -15.64
C GLU A 64 -13.96 -1.97 -15.64
N TYR A 65 -13.83 -1.24 -14.52
CA TYR A 65 -14.41 0.08 -14.35
C TYR A 65 -13.60 1.19 -15.04
N LEU A 66 -12.29 1.28 -14.75
CA LEU A 66 -11.42 2.34 -15.27
C LEU A 66 -10.89 2.06 -16.68
N LYS A 67 -10.96 0.80 -17.14
CA LYS A 67 -10.35 0.33 -18.40
C LYS A 67 -8.84 0.50 -18.47
N GLU A 68 -8.20 0.56 -17.31
CA GLU A 68 -6.77 0.75 -17.13
C GLU A 68 -6.24 -0.27 -16.11
N VAL A 69 -4.93 -0.46 -16.09
CA VAL A 69 -4.29 -1.36 -15.11
C VAL A 69 -4.36 -0.71 -13.73
N PHE A 70 -4.72 -1.50 -12.71
CA PHE A 70 -4.88 -1.03 -11.33
C PHE A 70 -3.66 -0.25 -10.82
N GLU A 71 -2.45 -0.76 -11.08
CA GLU A 71 -1.19 -0.14 -10.69
C GLU A 71 -1.03 1.27 -11.26
N ASP A 72 -1.38 1.48 -12.53
CA ASP A 72 -1.28 2.78 -13.20
C ASP A 72 -2.30 3.76 -12.61
N ALA A 73 -3.56 3.35 -12.51
CA ALA A 73 -4.62 4.14 -11.91
C ALA A 73 -4.32 4.54 -10.45
N PHE A 74 -3.76 3.62 -9.67
CA PHE A 74 -3.37 3.90 -8.28
C PHE A 74 -2.24 4.92 -8.20
N ASN A 75 -1.21 4.79 -9.05
CA ASN A 75 -0.08 5.72 -9.11
C ASN A 75 -0.52 7.12 -9.58
N GLU A 76 -1.47 7.21 -10.51
CA GLU A 76 -2.04 8.50 -10.93
C GLU A 76 -2.89 9.15 -9.82
N ALA A 77 -3.70 8.36 -9.12
CA ALA A 77 -4.52 8.86 -8.03
C ALA A 77 -3.71 9.25 -6.78
N PHE A 78 -2.59 8.56 -6.53
CA PHE A 78 -1.77 8.72 -5.34
C PHE A 78 -0.26 8.74 -5.70
N PRO A 79 0.24 9.78 -6.38
CA PRO A 79 1.61 9.83 -6.89
C PRO A 79 2.68 9.80 -5.80
N ASP A 80 2.34 10.20 -4.57
CA ASP A 80 3.24 10.25 -3.42
C ASP A 80 3.32 8.92 -2.65
N ILE A 81 2.62 7.87 -3.09
CA ILE A 81 2.50 6.60 -2.36
C ILE A 81 3.06 5.45 -3.16
N ASP A 82 3.94 4.68 -2.51
CA ASP A 82 4.41 3.41 -3.05
C ASP A 82 3.39 2.29 -2.83
N LEU A 83 2.77 1.82 -3.90
CA LEU A 83 1.87 0.68 -3.86
C LEU A 83 2.54 -0.59 -3.30
N GLU A 84 3.85 -0.78 -3.46
CA GLU A 84 4.56 -1.96 -2.89
C GLU A 84 4.62 -1.94 -1.36
N SER A 85 4.51 -0.74 -0.76
CA SER A 85 4.47 -0.55 0.69
C SER A 85 3.06 -0.67 1.29
N VAL A 86 2.04 -0.77 0.43
CA VAL A 86 0.63 -0.73 0.80
C VAL A 86 0.01 -2.14 0.80
N ASN A 87 -0.63 -2.52 1.91
CA ASN A 87 -1.42 -3.75 1.98
C ASN A 87 -2.86 -3.45 1.57
N LEU A 88 -3.22 -3.90 0.37
CA LEU A 88 -4.57 -3.74 -0.16
C LEU A 88 -5.60 -4.54 0.65
N ASN A 89 -6.78 -3.95 0.84
CA ASN A 89 -7.95 -4.53 1.51
C ASN A 89 -7.75 -4.91 2.98
N SER A 90 -6.78 -4.31 3.68
CA SER A 90 -6.51 -4.63 5.09
C SER A 90 -7.65 -4.21 6.02
N THR A 91 -8.34 -3.13 5.68
CA THR A 91 -9.51 -2.64 6.40
C THR A 91 -10.55 -2.09 5.43
N GLN A 92 -11.81 -2.06 5.88
CA GLN A 92 -12.95 -1.56 5.14
C GLN A 92 -13.45 -0.28 5.81
N ARG A 93 -13.60 0.78 5.03
CA ARG A 93 -14.23 2.04 5.43
C ARG A 93 -15.62 2.10 4.84
N ILE A 94 -16.59 2.51 5.64
CA ILE A 94 -17.97 2.71 5.23
C ILE A 94 -18.27 4.21 5.21
N VAL A 95 -18.84 4.68 4.10
CA VAL A 95 -19.29 6.07 3.93
C VAL A 95 -20.74 6.04 3.45
N LEU A 96 -21.66 6.50 4.29
CA LEU A 96 -23.06 6.68 3.93
C LEU A 96 -23.27 8.08 3.39
N VAL A 97 -23.97 8.26 2.27
CA VAL A 97 -24.22 9.57 1.65
C VAL A 97 -25.72 9.77 1.45
N GLY A 98 -26.27 10.87 1.95
CA GLY A 98 -27.68 11.22 1.74
C GLY A 98 -27.97 12.70 1.98
N PHE A 99 -29.25 13.06 2.05
CA PHE A 99 -29.69 14.46 2.21
C PHE A 99 -30.19 14.80 3.62
N SER A 100 -30.49 13.78 4.42
CA SER A 100 -30.68 13.87 5.86
C SER A 100 -30.28 12.56 6.52
N ILE A 101 -30.26 12.50 7.84
CA ILE A 101 -29.89 11.32 8.61
C ILE A 101 -30.90 11.07 9.72
N GLU A 102 -31.29 9.82 9.91
CA GLU A 102 -32.11 9.42 11.05
C GLU A 102 -31.29 9.50 12.35
N SER A 103 -31.87 10.04 13.42
CA SER A 103 -31.18 10.17 14.72
C SER A 103 -30.71 8.83 15.30
N SER A 104 -31.41 7.74 14.99
CA SER A 104 -31.00 6.40 15.40
C SER A 104 -29.73 5.95 14.68
N LEU A 105 -29.58 6.29 13.40
CA LEU A 105 -28.40 6.00 12.60
C LEU A 105 -27.19 6.81 13.07
N GLU A 106 -27.37 8.10 13.31
CA GLU A 106 -26.31 8.99 13.85
C GLU A 106 -25.72 8.41 15.15
N ARG A 107 -26.59 8.08 16.13
CA ARG A 107 -26.18 7.45 17.40
C ARG A 107 -25.44 6.12 17.20
N MET A 108 -25.86 5.30 16.22
CA MET A 108 -25.19 4.02 15.92
C MET A 108 -23.79 4.23 15.33
N ILE A 109 -23.65 5.19 14.41
CA ILE A 109 -22.36 5.55 13.79
C ILE A 109 -21.38 6.03 14.87
N GLU A 110 -21.82 6.96 15.72
CA GLU A 110 -21.02 7.45 16.85
C GLU A 110 -20.60 6.32 17.77
N TRP A 111 -21.55 5.47 18.20
CA TRP A 111 -21.26 4.36 19.09
C TRP A 111 -20.27 3.34 18.49
N LEU A 112 -20.46 2.93 17.23
CA LEU A 112 -19.58 2.02 16.52
C LEU A 112 -18.17 2.61 16.33
N SER A 113 -18.09 3.90 16.00
CA SER A 113 -16.82 4.58 15.79
C SER A 113 -16.08 4.81 17.10
N ASP A 114 -16.75 5.29 18.13
CA ASP A 114 -16.12 5.68 19.41
C ASP A 114 -15.79 4.48 20.29
N SER A 115 -16.69 3.49 20.36
CA SER A 115 -16.53 2.35 21.28
C SER A 115 -15.68 1.23 20.70
N TYR A 116 -15.74 1.02 19.38
CA TYR A 116 -15.11 -0.12 18.72
C TYR A 116 -14.11 0.27 17.63
N GLY A 117 -14.01 1.56 17.30
CA GLY A 117 -13.13 1.99 16.23
C GLY A 117 -13.57 1.50 14.84
N VAL A 118 -14.87 1.31 14.62
CA VAL A 118 -15.34 0.99 13.26
C VAL A 118 -15.19 2.23 12.39
N ASN A 119 -14.58 2.07 11.21
CA ASN A 119 -14.36 3.15 10.27
C ASN A 119 -15.63 3.41 9.43
N VAL A 120 -16.66 3.94 10.09
CA VAL A 120 -17.96 4.29 9.50
C VAL A 120 -18.23 5.78 9.68
N ASN A 121 -18.69 6.45 8.62
CA ASN A 121 -19.14 7.84 8.68
C ASN A 121 -20.35 8.06 7.77
N ALA A 122 -21.08 9.14 8.03
CA ALA A 122 -22.15 9.62 7.17
C ALA A 122 -21.88 11.06 6.70
N ILE A 123 -22.22 11.31 5.44
CA ILE A 123 -22.11 12.58 4.76
C ILE A 123 -23.53 13.01 4.35
N VAL A 124 -23.97 14.13 4.91
CA VAL A 124 -25.24 14.77 4.58
C VAL A 124 -24.96 15.91 3.59
N LEU A 125 -25.57 15.81 2.40
CA LEU A 125 -25.52 16.83 1.36
C LEU A 125 -26.78 17.69 1.45
N CYS A 126 -26.60 19.01 1.45
CA CYS A 126 -27.71 19.96 1.39
C CYS A 126 -27.62 20.76 0.09
N TYR A 127 -28.63 20.60 -0.76
CA TYR A 127 -28.73 21.34 -2.02
C TYR A 127 -29.71 22.50 -1.85
N VAL A 128 -29.27 23.72 -2.18
CA VAL A 128 -30.07 24.94 -2.10
C VAL A 128 -29.94 25.68 -3.43
N LYS A 129 -31.08 26.06 -4.01
CA LYS A 129 -31.12 26.95 -5.18
C LYS A 129 -31.59 28.34 -4.75
N THR A 130 -30.77 29.36 -5.02
CA THR A 130 -31.12 30.75 -4.69
C THR A 130 -32.20 31.27 -5.62
N THR A 131 -32.90 32.31 -5.21
CA THR A 131 -33.87 33.02 -6.06
C THR A 131 -33.23 33.68 -7.28
N ALA A 132 -31.91 33.93 -7.24
CA ALA A 132 -31.12 34.44 -8.37
C ALA A 132 -30.72 33.33 -9.36
N GLY A 133 -31.01 32.05 -9.05
CA GLY A 133 -30.70 30.91 -9.90
C GLY A 133 -29.38 30.21 -9.58
N ASP A 134 -28.61 30.70 -8.60
CA ASP A 134 -27.38 30.05 -8.15
C ASP A 134 -27.69 28.73 -7.45
N GLU A 135 -26.86 27.72 -7.67
CA GLU A 135 -27.00 26.41 -7.05
C GLU A 135 -25.86 26.19 -6.05
N LEU A 136 -26.22 25.90 -4.81
CA LEU A 136 -25.30 25.71 -3.68
C LEU A 136 -25.42 24.27 -3.18
N LEU A 137 -24.28 23.60 -3.01
CA LEU A 137 -24.20 22.28 -2.41
C LEU A 137 -23.32 22.37 -1.15
N MET A 138 -23.90 22.10 0.01
CA MET A 138 -23.21 22.05 1.30
C MET A 138 -23.04 20.59 1.75
N LYS A 139 -21.96 20.31 2.48
CA LYS A 139 -21.64 18.98 3.01
C LYS A 139 -21.46 19.07 4.53
N THR A 140 -22.14 18.20 5.26
CA THR A 140 -21.95 18.01 6.71
C THR A 140 -21.57 16.55 6.96
N SER A 141 -20.51 16.31 7.72
CA SER A 141 -20.10 14.97 8.14
C SER A 141 -20.36 14.78 9.63
N ILE A 142 -20.84 13.60 10.02
CA ILE A 142 -21.12 13.28 11.44
C ILE A 142 -19.81 13.22 12.23
N ILE A 143 -18.81 12.53 11.67
CA ILE A 143 -17.44 12.52 12.20
C ILE A 143 -16.62 13.48 11.36
N SER A 144 -15.93 14.42 12.01
CA SER A 144 -15.08 15.38 11.32
C SER A 144 -13.91 14.69 10.62
N GLU A 145 -13.48 15.23 9.48
CA GLU A 145 -12.36 14.67 8.71
C GLU A 145 -11.05 14.66 9.51
N GLU A 146 -10.84 15.63 10.42
CA GLU A 146 -9.70 15.65 11.34
C GLU A 146 -9.72 14.48 12.32
N MET A 147 -10.88 14.18 12.91
CA MET A 147 -11.04 13.05 13.82
C MET A 147 -10.88 11.71 13.08
N GLU A 148 -11.39 11.60 11.86
CA GLU A 148 -11.15 10.43 11.01
C GLU A 148 -9.67 10.25 10.67
N GLN A 149 -8.94 11.34 10.39
CA GLN A 149 -7.51 11.29 10.08
C GLN A 149 -6.67 10.93 11.32
N GLU A 150 -7.01 11.45 12.50
CA GLU A 150 -6.37 11.01 13.74
C GLU A 150 -6.66 9.55 14.07
N ARG A 151 -7.91 9.10 13.86
CA ARG A 151 -8.33 7.73 14.14
C ARG A 151 -7.72 6.74 13.18
N SER A 152 -7.63 7.04 11.89
CA SER A 152 -6.90 6.21 10.91
C SER A 152 -5.40 6.16 11.17
N ARG A 153 -4.80 7.18 11.80
CA ARG A 153 -3.43 7.10 12.32
C ARG A 153 -3.31 6.20 13.56
N LYS A 154 -4.34 6.15 14.41
CA LYS A 154 -4.37 5.38 15.68
C LYS A 154 -4.84 3.93 15.51
N GLN A 155 -5.75 3.65 14.58
CA GLN A 155 -6.21 2.32 14.19
C GLN A 155 -5.15 1.71 13.28
N LYS A 156 -4.14 1.10 13.93
CA LYS A 156 -3.13 0.20 13.38
C LYS A 156 -2.97 0.33 11.86
N LYS A 157 -2.09 1.24 11.43
CA LYS A 157 -1.22 0.89 10.30
C LYS A 157 -0.71 -0.51 10.61
N PHE A 158 -0.98 -1.47 9.74
CA PHE A 158 -0.25 -2.73 9.80
C PHE A 158 1.20 -2.38 9.52
N GLU A 159 1.94 -2.02 10.57
CA GLU A 159 3.36 -1.76 10.46
C GLU A 159 3.97 -3.08 10.04
N ILE A 160 4.49 -3.14 8.81
CA ILE A 160 5.33 -4.24 8.39
C ILE A 160 6.42 -4.32 9.46
N PRO A 161 6.51 -5.42 10.23
CA PRO A 161 7.44 -5.48 11.34
C PRO A 161 8.82 -5.25 10.76
N MET A 162 9.52 -4.23 11.26
CA MET A 162 10.90 -3.93 10.86
C MET A 162 11.86 -4.54 11.87
N SER A 163 13.02 -4.98 11.41
CA SER A 163 14.07 -5.51 12.27
C SER A 163 15.39 -5.38 11.53
N ASP A 164 16.45 -5.07 12.29
CA ASP A 164 17.83 -5.10 11.80
C ASP A 164 18.50 -6.45 12.11
N ASP A 165 17.81 -7.37 12.79
CA ASP A 165 18.35 -8.67 13.14
C ASP A 165 18.47 -9.55 11.90
N PRO A 166 19.66 -10.14 11.65
CA PRO A 166 19.84 -11.11 10.58
C PRO A 166 19.15 -12.43 10.89
N GLY A 167 18.72 -13.12 9.84
CA GLY A 167 18.29 -14.51 9.94
C GLY A 167 19.46 -15.43 10.36
N ASN A 168 19.13 -16.67 10.75
CA ASN A 168 20.09 -17.71 11.10
C ASN A 168 19.80 -19.00 10.34
N TYR A 169 19.74 -18.89 9.01
CA TYR A 169 19.51 -20.01 8.11
C TYR A 169 20.83 -20.72 7.78
N ASP A 170 20.75 -22.03 7.50
CA ASP A 170 21.89 -22.75 6.94
C ASP A 170 22.15 -22.34 5.48
N ILE A 171 23.34 -22.64 4.98
CA ILE A 171 23.78 -22.24 3.63
C ILE A 171 22.81 -22.76 2.53
N PRO A 172 22.34 -24.02 2.54
CA PRO A 172 21.40 -24.50 1.53
C PRO A 172 20.06 -23.76 1.53
N LEU A 173 19.44 -23.55 2.70
CA LEU A 173 18.16 -22.85 2.78
C LEU A 173 18.31 -21.37 2.46
N LEU A 174 19.40 -20.73 2.91
CA LEU A 174 19.71 -19.35 2.59
C LEU A 174 19.85 -19.14 1.06
N LYS A 175 20.53 -20.08 0.38
CA LYS A 175 20.69 -20.07 -1.08
C LYS A 175 19.33 -20.15 -1.78
N GLN A 176 18.46 -21.04 -1.34
CA GLN A 176 17.10 -21.18 -1.89
C GLN A 176 16.27 -19.91 -1.68
N LEU A 177 16.23 -19.38 -0.46
CA LEU A 177 15.47 -18.16 -0.14
C LEU A 177 15.94 -16.96 -0.96
N LEU A 178 17.26 -16.80 -1.10
CA LEU A 178 17.82 -15.71 -1.91
C LEU A 178 17.49 -15.88 -3.40
N HIS A 179 17.58 -17.10 -3.93
CA HIS A 179 17.21 -17.40 -5.31
C HIS A 179 15.71 -17.13 -5.57
N ASP A 180 14.83 -17.63 -4.71
CA ASP A 180 13.37 -17.45 -4.80
C ASP A 180 12.95 -15.98 -4.64
N TYR A 181 13.76 -15.18 -3.94
CA TYR A 181 13.55 -13.74 -3.84
C TYR A 181 14.01 -13.01 -5.10
N LEU A 182 15.23 -13.25 -5.58
CA LEU A 182 15.82 -12.54 -6.73
C LEU A 182 15.24 -12.97 -8.09
N SER A 183 14.61 -14.15 -8.18
CA SER A 183 13.93 -14.65 -9.38
C SER A 183 12.59 -13.96 -9.68
N ARG A 184 11.98 -13.28 -8.69
CA ARG A 184 10.67 -12.63 -8.87
C ARG A 184 10.75 -11.48 -9.87
N ASP A 185 9.76 -11.36 -10.74
CA ASP A 185 9.69 -10.30 -11.77
C ASP A 185 9.17 -8.94 -11.26
N LYS A 186 9.35 -8.66 -9.96
CA LYS A 186 8.98 -7.36 -9.39
C LYS A 186 10.10 -6.35 -9.57
N VAL A 187 9.76 -5.07 -9.74
CA VAL A 187 10.73 -4.00 -10.03
C VAL A 187 11.83 -3.93 -8.97
N THR A 188 11.48 -3.96 -7.68
CA THR A 188 12.46 -3.90 -6.59
C THR A 188 13.37 -5.14 -6.54
N ASN A 189 12.83 -6.33 -6.81
CA ASN A 189 13.62 -7.58 -6.90
C ASN A 189 14.61 -7.53 -8.06
N ARG A 190 14.17 -7.05 -9.23
CA ARG A 190 15.04 -6.84 -10.40
C ARG A 190 16.15 -5.84 -10.10
N ARG A 191 15.85 -4.69 -9.47
CA ARG A 191 16.86 -3.71 -9.07
C ARG A 191 17.87 -4.29 -8.08
N MET A 192 17.42 -5.11 -7.13
CA MET A 192 18.36 -5.79 -6.23
C MET A 192 19.26 -6.78 -6.98
N ARG A 193 18.68 -7.61 -7.86
CA ARG A 193 19.41 -8.60 -8.65
C ARG A 193 20.39 -7.97 -9.64
N ASP A 194 19.94 -6.96 -10.38
CA ASP A 194 20.63 -6.44 -11.56
C ASP A 194 21.53 -5.23 -11.23
N ILE A 195 21.32 -4.55 -10.10
CA ILE A 195 22.07 -3.33 -9.72
C ILE A 195 22.77 -3.48 -8.37
N LEU A 196 22.01 -3.69 -7.28
CA LEU A 196 22.57 -3.71 -5.91
C LEU A 196 23.58 -4.85 -5.73
N ILE A 197 23.17 -6.09 -5.97
CA ILE A 197 24.00 -7.27 -5.74
C ILE A 197 25.27 -7.22 -6.61
N PRO A 198 25.22 -6.92 -7.92
CA PRO A 198 26.42 -6.73 -8.74
C PRO A 198 27.34 -5.61 -8.25
N ALA A 199 26.79 -4.49 -7.74
CA ALA A 199 27.60 -3.43 -7.14
C ALA A 199 28.34 -3.91 -5.87
N LEU A 200 27.67 -4.72 -5.04
CA LEU A 200 28.23 -5.30 -3.82
C LEU A 200 29.22 -6.45 -4.08
N ILE A 201 29.12 -7.16 -5.20
CA ILE A 201 30.10 -8.17 -5.62
C ILE A 201 31.38 -7.49 -6.14
N ARG A 202 31.26 -6.38 -6.85
CA ARG A 202 32.41 -5.63 -7.39
C ARG A 202 33.20 -4.90 -6.31
N ASN A 203 32.53 -4.38 -5.30
CA ASN A 203 33.14 -3.57 -4.25
C ASN A 203 33.15 -4.32 -2.90
N LYS A 204 33.93 -3.84 -1.94
CA LYS A 204 33.86 -4.36 -0.56
C LYS A 204 32.71 -3.71 0.22
N VAL A 205 32.56 -2.40 0.06
CA VAL A 205 31.51 -1.58 0.66
C VAL A 205 31.00 -0.63 -0.42
N VAL A 206 29.69 -0.43 -0.48
CA VAL A 206 29.03 0.48 -1.42
C VAL A 206 28.18 1.46 -0.65
N SER A 207 28.54 2.74 -0.73
CA SER A 207 27.74 3.83 -0.18
C SER A 207 26.48 4.10 -1.01
N ARG A 208 25.52 4.81 -0.44
CA ARG A 208 24.28 5.24 -1.06
C ARG A 208 24.56 6.10 -2.30
N GLU A 209 25.58 6.96 -2.25
CA GLU A 209 26.02 7.75 -3.41
C GLU A 209 26.65 6.90 -4.52
N GLN A 210 27.42 5.86 -4.16
CA GLN A 210 27.93 4.91 -5.15
C GLN A 210 26.81 4.05 -5.75
N LEU A 211 25.79 3.68 -4.96
CA LEU A 211 24.62 3.01 -5.50
C LEU A 211 23.84 3.92 -6.46
N LYS A 212 23.66 5.21 -6.15
CA LYS A 212 23.01 6.15 -7.08
C LYS A 212 23.71 6.14 -8.45
N LYS A 213 25.04 6.18 -8.46
CA LYS A 213 25.84 6.08 -9.68
C LYS A 213 25.63 4.75 -10.41
N ALA A 214 25.59 3.63 -9.67
CA ALA A 214 25.34 2.32 -10.26
C ALA A 214 23.96 2.21 -10.93
N PHE A 215 22.94 2.92 -10.43
CA PHE A 215 21.64 3.01 -11.10
C PHE A 215 21.74 3.74 -12.44
N VAL A 216 22.40 4.89 -12.48
CA VAL A 216 22.59 5.68 -13.70
C VAL A 216 23.47 4.95 -14.72
N GLU A 217 24.49 4.21 -14.27
CA GLU A 217 25.33 3.35 -15.12
C GLU A 217 24.54 2.18 -15.75
N PHE A 218 23.56 1.63 -15.02
CA PHE A 218 22.76 0.51 -15.50
C PHE A 218 21.76 0.93 -16.60
N ASP A 219 21.11 2.08 -16.44
CA ASP A 219 20.24 2.67 -17.45
C ASP A 219 20.34 4.21 -17.40
N PRO A 220 20.94 4.85 -18.42
CA PRO A 220 21.05 6.31 -18.50
C PRO A 220 19.72 7.06 -18.52
N ASN A 221 18.59 6.38 -18.76
CA ASN A 221 17.25 6.98 -18.71
C ASN A 221 16.70 7.09 -17.27
N TYR A 222 17.40 6.58 -16.26
CA TYR A 222 16.98 6.78 -14.88
C TYR A 222 17.06 8.25 -14.50
N ASP A 223 15.91 8.80 -14.10
CA ASP A 223 15.81 10.13 -13.54
C ASP A 223 16.57 10.18 -12.20
N GLU A 224 17.69 10.92 -12.18
CA GLU A 224 18.58 11.07 -11.03
C GLU A 224 17.84 11.56 -9.77
N SER A 225 16.77 12.34 -9.95
CA SER A 225 15.91 12.83 -8.86
C SER A 225 15.09 11.70 -8.21
N LYS A 226 14.78 10.63 -8.96
CA LYS A 226 14.01 9.46 -8.50
C LYS A 226 14.88 8.32 -7.97
N VAL A 227 16.18 8.31 -8.24
CA VAL A 227 17.10 7.26 -7.76
C VAL A 227 17.13 7.19 -6.23
N GLY A 228 17.05 8.34 -5.55
CA GLY A 228 16.93 8.39 -4.09
C GLY A 228 15.73 7.61 -3.55
N TYR A 229 14.60 7.67 -4.25
CA TYR A 229 13.39 6.93 -3.91
C TYR A 229 13.56 5.42 -4.13
N TYR A 230 14.17 4.99 -5.25
CA TYR A 230 14.44 3.57 -5.50
C TYR A 230 15.34 2.93 -4.43
N LEU A 231 16.30 3.69 -3.91
CA LEU A 231 17.15 3.25 -2.81
C LEU A 231 16.37 3.12 -1.51
N THR A 232 15.39 3.99 -1.26
CA THR A 232 14.49 3.86 -0.10
C THR A 232 13.68 2.56 -0.17
N LEU A 233 13.21 2.16 -1.36
CA LEU A 233 12.50 0.88 -1.55
C LEU A 233 13.39 -0.33 -1.25
N ILE A 234 14.63 -0.32 -1.75
CA ILE A 234 15.62 -1.35 -1.45
C ILE A 234 15.92 -1.41 0.05
N SER A 235 16.18 -0.26 0.67
CA SER A 235 16.43 -0.16 2.12
C SER A 235 15.24 -0.65 2.95
N SER A 236 14.01 -0.42 2.47
CA SER A 236 12.79 -0.93 3.10
C SER A 236 12.76 -2.46 3.06
N GLN A 237 13.00 -3.08 1.90
CA GLN A 237 13.05 -4.55 1.78
C GLN A 237 14.09 -5.18 2.70
N LEU A 238 15.27 -4.55 2.84
CA LEU A 238 16.32 -4.97 3.77
C LEU A 238 15.94 -4.83 5.24
N GLY A 239 14.98 -3.97 5.58
CA GLY A 239 14.51 -3.77 6.95
C GLY A 239 13.28 -4.60 7.34
N MET A 240 12.55 -5.19 6.39
CA MET A 240 11.35 -5.99 6.70
C MET A 240 11.73 -7.26 7.46
N LYS A 241 11.10 -7.51 8.62
CA LYS A 241 11.35 -8.67 9.48
C LYS A 241 11.23 -10.00 8.73
N LYS A 242 10.25 -10.13 7.83
CA LYS A 242 10.05 -11.32 6.98
C LYS A 242 11.20 -11.61 5.99
N ASN A 243 12.07 -10.64 5.73
CA ASN A 243 13.21 -10.75 4.82
C ASN A 243 14.55 -10.77 5.60
N ASP A 244 14.56 -11.36 6.80
CA ASP A 244 15.76 -11.53 7.63
C ASP A 244 16.92 -12.26 6.95
N PHE A 245 16.63 -13.18 6.03
CA PHE A 245 17.63 -13.79 5.15
C PHE A 245 18.43 -12.77 4.33
N LEU A 246 17.84 -11.64 3.93
CA LEU A 246 18.58 -10.58 3.22
C LEU A 246 19.60 -9.91 4.14
N ARG A 247 19.31 -9.76 5.44
CA ARG A 247 20.22 -9.20 6.46
C ARG A 247 21.29 -10.20 6.89
N GLN A 248 21.03 -11.50 6.71
CA GLN A 248 22.06 -12.52 6.83
C GLN A 248 23.10 -12.41 5.70
N VAL A 249 22.69 -11.94 4.51
CA VAL A 249 23.59 -11.78 3.35
C VAL A 249 24.22 -10.38 3.27
N VAL A 250 23.41 -9.33 3.38
CA VAL A 250 23.78 -7.93 3.19
C VAL A 250 23.79 -7.21 4.54
N VAL A 251 24.93 -6.59 4.85
CA VAL A 251 25.14 -5.74 6.02
C VAL A 251 25.12 -4.28 5.58
N TYR A 252 24.69 -3.39 6.46
CA TYR A 252 24.65 -1.95 6.26
C TYR A 252 24.83 -1.22 7.59
N ASP A 253 25.19 0.06 7.51
CA ASP A 253 25.38 0.96 8.63
C ASP A 253 24.39 2.14 8.58
N TYR A 254 24.45 3.00 9.60
CA TYR A 254 23.67 4.23 9.74
C TYR A 254 24.57 5.45 9.98
N PRO A 255 25.46 5.83 9.02
CA PRO A 255 26.51 6.81 9.25
C PRO A 255 26.00 8.25 9.43
N ARG A 256 24.83 8.59 8.88
CA ARG A 256 24.24 9.93 8.96
C ARG A 256 23.05 9.99 9.90
N HIS A 257 22.09 9.09 9.70
CA HIS A 257 20.84 9.04 10.44
C HIS A 257 20.44 7.61 10.74
N LEU A 258 19.80 7.38 11.91
CA LEU A 258 19.34 6.06 12.36
C LEU A 258 18.32 5.39 11.44
N TRP A 259 17.68 6.16 10.55
CA TRP A 259 16.70 5.66 9.58
C TRP A 259 17.28 5.53 8.17
N GLU A 260 18.52 5.99 7.93
CA GLU A 260 19.15 5.99 6.61
C GLU A 260 20.22 4.89 6.53
N LYS A 261 19.84 3.74 5.97
CA LYS A 261 20.77 2.64 5.68
C LYS A 261 21.76 3.06 4.59
N ASP A 262 23.05 2.87 4.86
CA ASP A 262 24.18 3.20 3.99
C ASP A 262 25.32 2.17 4.19
N ASN A 263 26.45 2.31 3.48
CA ASN A 263 27.62 1.43 3.58
C ASN A 263 27.28 -0.06 3.42
N PHE A 264 26.56 -0.39 2.37
CA PHE A 264 26.12 -1.75 2.10
C PHE A 264 27.31 -2.66 1.76
N SER A 265 27.34 -3.87 2.30
CA SER A 265 28.35 -4.89 2.01
C SER A 265 27.76 -6.30 2.08
N ILE A 266 28.35 -7.26 1.37
CA ILE A 266 27.99 -8.69 1.52
C ILE A 266 28.88 -9.30 2.60
N ARG A 267 28.30 -10.08 3.52
CA ARG A 267 29.07 -10.84 4.51
C ARG A 267 30.09 -11.75 3.81
N PRO A 268 31.37 -11.77 4.25
CA PRO A 268 32.41 -12.55 3.58
C PRO A 268 32.01 -14.02 3.33
N GLU A 269 31.37 -14.66 4.30
CA GLU A 269 30.90 -16.04 4.27
C GLU A 269 29.78 -16.30 3.24
N CYS A 270 29.01 -15.27 2.87
CA CYS A 270 27.93 -15.38 1.90
C CYS A 270 28.35 -15.00 0.47
N ARG A 271 29.58 -14.50 0.27
CA ARG A 271 30.00 -13.92 -1.02
C ARG A 271 29.97 -14.93 -2.17
N GLU A 272 30.43 -16.15 -1.94
CA GLU A 272 30.40 -17.21 -2.95
C GLU A 272 28.96 -17.68 -3.23
N LEU A 273 28.14 -17.85 -2.19
CA LEU A 273 26.71 -18.18 -2.33
C LEU A 273 25.97 -17.15 -3.21
N VAL A 274 26.20 -15.86 -2.98
CA VAL A 274 25.53 -14.78 -3.74
C VAL A 274 25.94 -14.81 -5.21
N LYS A 275 27.22 -15.08 -5.51
CA LYS A 275 27.69 -15.22 -6.90
C LYS A 275 27.02 -16.41 -7.59
N GLU A 276 27.01 -17.58 -6.94
CA GLU A 276 26.37 -18.78 -7.49
C GLU A 276 24.88 -18.56 -7.78
N VAL A 277 24.15 -17.88 -6.87
CA VAL A 277 22.74 -17.54 -7.09
C VAL A 277 22.59 -16.61 -8.29
N LEU A 278 23.41 -15.56 -8.39
CA LEU A 278 23.33 -14.60 -9.49
C LEU A 278 23.66 -15.25 -10.85
N GLU A 279 24.67 -16.11 -10.90
CA GLU A 279 25.04 -16.89 -12.09
C GLU A 279 23.87 -17.79 -12.53
N SER A 280 23.28 -18.55 -11.60
CA SER A 280 22.14 -19.43 -11.90
C SER A 280 20.89 -18.70 -12.43
N LEU A 281 20.71 -17.43 -12.03
CA LEU A 281 19.61 -16.59 -12.51
C LEU A 281 19.89 -15.99 -13.89
N ASN A 282 21.16 -15.76 -14.23
CA ASN A 282 21.58 -15.26 -15.53
C ASN A 282 21.60 -16.36 -16.60
N GLU A 283 21.89 -17.61 -16.24
CA GLU A 283 21.85 -18.76 -17.18
C GLU A 283 20.42 -19.13 -17.64
N LYS A 284 19.40 -18.70 -16.90
CA LYS A 284 17.97 -18.91 -17.21
C LYS A 284 17.33 -17.76 -17.99
N ARG A 285 18.07 -16.70 -18.32
CA ARG A 285 17.65 -15.55 -19.13
C ARG A 285 17.93 -15.80 -20.61
#